data_AF-A0A9D5UPI8-F1
#
_entry.id   AF-A0A9D5UPI8-F1
#
_cell.length_a   1.000
_cell.length_b   1.000
_cell.length_c   1.000
_cell.angle_alpha   90.00
_cell.angle_beta   90.00
_cell.angle_gamma   90.00
#
_symmetry.space_group_name_H-M   'P 1'
#
loop_
_entity.id
_entity.type
_entity.pdbx_description
1 polymer ?
#
loop_
_entity_poly.entity_id
_entity_poly.type
_entity_poly.pdbx_seq_one_letter_code
_entity_poly.pdbx_strand_id
1 'polypeptide(L)'
;KCKAKVDQVDFHGYTALHSAVNREYLDIIGLLLFYGARSDIRNNFGRTAWDLAAIKSVEVKQVFRKYQHLQTAHKYLLKSFLSFSLLERLLSVVWF
;
A
#
# COMPACT_ATOMS: atom_id res chain seq x y z
N LYS A 1 22.00 0.90 6.34
CA LYS A 1 20.54 0.83 6.04
C LYS A 1 20.36 0.40 4.59
N CYS A 2 20.04 -0.87 4.34
CA CYS A 2 19.78 -1.36 2.99
C CYS A 2 18.35 -0.95 2.62
N LYS A 3 18.17 0.14 1.86
CA LYS A 3 16.87 0.45 1.24
C LYS A 3 16.65 -0.54 0.10
N ALA A 4 16.33 -1.78 0.43
CA ALA A 4 15.83 -2.73 -0.54
C ALA A 4 14.59 -2.10 -1.20
N LYS A 5 14.63 -1.92 -2.52
CA LYS A 5 13.48 -1.42 -3.27
C LYS A 5 12.42 -2.52 -3.26
N VAL A 6 11.50 -2.45 -2.30
CA VAL A 6 10.41 -3.42 -2.10
C VAL A 6 9.54 -3.58 -3.36
N ASP A 7 9.57 -2.55 -4.21
CA ASP A 7 8.84 -2.42 -5.46
C ASP A 7 9.62 -2.88 -6.70
N GLN A 8 10.82 -3.47 -6.53
CA GLN A 8 11.57 -3.99 -7.67
C GLN A 8 10.79 -5.12 -8.36
N VAL A 9 10.73 -5.06 -9.69
CA VAL A 9 10.06 -6.04 -10.53
C VAL A 9 11.07 -7.00 -11.15
N ASP A 10 10.63 -8.24 -11.40
CA ASP A 10 11.37 -9.21 -12.20
C ASP A 10 11.16 -9.00 -13.73
N PHE A 11 11.70 -9.92 -14.54
CA PHE A 11 11.57 -9.91 -16.00
C PHE A 11 10.11 -9.98 -16.50
N HIS A 12 9.19 -10.48 -15.69
CA HIS A 12 7.77 -10.60 -15.98
C HIS A 12 6.94 -9.46 -15.34
N GLY A 13 7.59 -8.46 -14.73
CA GLY A 13 6.91 -7.37 -14.04
C GLY A 13 6.40 -7.73 -12.65
N TYR A 14 6.76 -8.89 -12.11
CA TYR A 14 6.33 -9.31 -10.78
C TYR A 14 7.15 -8.61 -9.71
N THR A 15 6.46 -7.92 -8.80
CA THR A 15 7.08 -7.46 -7.54
C THR A 15 7.15 -8.60 -6.52
N ALA A 16 7.94 -8.40 -5.47
CA ALA A 16 7.97 -9.31 -4.32
C ALA A 16 6.55 -9.60 -3.77
N LEU A 17 5.66 -8.60 -3.78
CA LEU A 17 4.27 -8.74 -3.34
C LEU A 17 3.45 -9.65 -4.27
N HIS A 18 3.63 -9.56 -5.59
CA HIS A 18 2.95 -10.48 -6.52
C HIS A 18 3.37 -11.94 -6.27
N SER A 19 4.66 -12.19 -6.07
CA SER A 19 5.18 -13.54 -5.81
C SER A 19 4.70 -14.09 -4.46
N ALA A 20 4.66 -13.24 -3.42
CA ALA A 20 4.14 -13.62 -2.11
C ALA A 20 2.66 -13.98 -2.16
N VAL A 21 1.85 -13.21 -2.90
CA VAL A 21 0.43 -13.50 -3.15
C VAL A 21 0.24 -14.78 -3.95
N ASN A 22 1.05 -14.99 -4.99
CA ASN A 22 0.91 -16.18 -5.84
C ASN A 22 1.17 -17.48 -5.05
N ARG A 23 2.07 -17.42 -4.06
CA ARG A 23 2.43 -18.52 -3.16
C ARG A 23 1.63 -18.54 -1.84
N GLU A 24 0.71 -17.60 -1.66
CA GLU A 24 -0.15 -17.47 -0.47
C GLU A 24 0.63 -17.36 0.86
N TYR A 25 1.80 -16.73 0.82
CA TYR A 25 2.63 -16.52 2.01
C TYR A 25 2.12 -15.34 2.85
N LEU A 26 1.09 -15.59 3.66
CA LEU A 26 0.40 -14.59 4.47
C LEU A 26 1.35 -13.73 5.31
N ASP A 27 2.34 -14.34 5.95
CA ASP A 27 3.32 -13.64 6.80
C ASP A 27 4.18 -12.67 5.99
N ILE A 28 4.64 -13.12 4.81
CA ILE A 28 5.46 -12.31 3.90
C ILE A 28 4.62 -11.18 3.29
N ILE A 29 3.37 -11.46 2.94
CA ILE A 29 2.42 -10.43 2.44
C ILE A 29 2.25 -9.34 3.52
N GLY A 30 2.03 -9.74 4.77
CA GLY A 30 1.93 -8.81 5.89
C GLY A 30 3.19 -7.98 6.07
N LEU A 31 4.37 -8.61 6.03
CA LEU A 31 5.64 -7.92 6.16
C LEU A 31 5.89 -6.91 5.03
N LEU A 32 5.62 -7.29 3.78
CA LEU A 32 5.78 -6.41 2.62
C LEU A 32 4.84 -5.21 2.69
N LEU A 33 3.57 -5.43 3.05
CA LEU A 33 2.60 -4.35 3.23
C LEU A 33 2.98 -3.42 4.39
N PHE A 34 3.52 -3.98 5.48
CA PHE A 34 4.03 -3.21 6.62
C PHE A 34 5.20 -2.29 6.22
N TYR A 35 6.12 -2.78 5.37
CA TYR A 35 7.21 -1.98 4.83
C TYR A 35 6.80 -1.00 3.73
N GLY A 36 5.50 -0.91 3.41
CA GLY A 36 4.98 0.05 2.42
C GLY A 36 5.15 -0.40 0.98
N ALA A 37 5.16 -1.71 0.72
CA ALA A 37 5.15 -2.24 -0.64
C ALA A 37 3.95 -1.69 -1.44
N ARG A 38 4.21 -1.25 -2.68
CA ARG A 38 3.15 -0.73 -3.54
C ARG A 38 2.30 -1.87 -4.10
N SER A 39 1.02 -1.86 -3.76
CA SER A 39 0.02 -2.78 -4.33
C SER A 39 -0.43 -2.38 -5.75
N ASP A 40 -0.14 -1.14 -6.16
CA ASP A 40 -0.67 -0.57 -7.42
C ASP A 40 0.17 -0.94 -8.65
N ILE A 41 1.33 -1.56 -8.45
CA ILE A 41 2.21 -1.97 -9.55
C ILE A 41 1.53 -3.10 -10.30
N ARG A 42 1.53 -3.00 -11.64
CA ARG A 42 1.00 -4.03 -12.52
C ARG A 42 2.16 -4.83 -13.11
N ASN A 43 1.99 -6.14 -13.17
CA ASN A 43 2.90 -7.01 -13.91
C ASN A 43 2.68 -6.91 -15.43
N ASN A 44 3.46 -7.65 -16.22
CA ASN A 44 3.34 -7.64 -17.68
C ASN A 44 2.00 -8.17 -18.21
N PHE A 45 1.20 -8.80 -17.34
CA PHE A 45 -0.18 -9.23 -17.64
C PHE A 45 -1.23 -8.16 -17.29
N GLY A 46 -0.80 -6.97 -16.86
CA GLY A 46 -1.68 -5.88 -16.45
C GLY A 46 -2.37 -6.11 -15.09
N ARG A 47 -1.95 -7.13 -14.33
CA ARG A 47 -2.54 -7.51 -13.04
C ARG A 47 -1.74 -6.91 -11.89
N THR A 48 -2.44 -6.40 -10.89
CA THR A 48 -1.87 -6.00 -9.60
C THR A 48 -1.76 -7.17 -8.64
N ALA A 49 -1.05 -6.98 -7.53
CA ALA A 49 -1.00 -7.96 -6.45
C ALA A 49 -2.41 -8.26 -5.88
N TRP A 50 -3.30 -7.26 -5.87
CA TRP A 50 -4.70 -7.46 -5.46
C TRP A 50 -5.48 -8.29 -6.49
N ASP A 51 -5.28 -8.07 -7.78
CA ASP A 51 -5.94 -8.86 -8.83
C ASP A 51 -5.52 -10.34 -8.75
N LEU A 52 -4.26 -10.60 -8.40
CA LEU A 52 -3.79 -11.95 -8.09
C LEU A 52 -4.44 -12.49 -6.81
N ALA A 53 -4.61 -11.68 -5.77
CA ALA A 53 -5.27 -12.11 -4.53
C ALA A 53 -6.76 -12.43 -4.76
N ALA A 54 -7.43 -11.76 -5.70
CA ALA A 54 -8.83 -11.96 -6.03
C ALA A 54 -9.15 -13.41 -6.47
N ILE A 55 -8.20 -14.06 -7.14
CA ILE A 55 -8.31 -15.44 -7.62
C ILE A 55 -7.73 -16.49 -6.64
N LYS A 56 -7.25 -16.05 -5.47
CA LYS A 56 -6.65 -16.91 -4.43
C LYS A 56 -7.60 -17.11 -3.25
N SER A 57 -7.08 -17.74 -2.19
CA SER A 57 -7.83 -18.04 -0.99
C SER A 57 -8.33 -16.81 -0.23
N VAL A 58 -9.32 -17.02 0.64
CA VAL A 58 -10.03 -15.97 1.37
C VAL A 58 -9.10 -15.27 2.37
N GLU A 59 -8.11 -15.98 2.92
CA GLU A 59 -7.15 -15.48 3.90
C GLU A 59 -6.30 -14.36 3.31
N VAL A 60 -5.82 -14.52 2.07
CA VAL A 60 -5.04 -13.48 1.37
C VAL A 60 -5.89 -12.20 1.23
N LYS A 61 -7.16 -12.35 0.85
CA LYS A 61 -8.10 -11.22 0.72
C LYS A 61 -8.33 -10.51 2.06
N GLN A 62 -8.43 -11.26 3.15
CA GLN A 62 -8.59 -10.71 4.50
C GLN A 62 -7.38 -9.87 4.91
N VAL A 63 -6.16 -10.34 4.63
CA VAL A 63 -4.93 -9.60 4.90
C VAL A 63 -4.97 -8.25 4.19
N PHE A 64 -5.23 -8.21 2.87
CA PHE A 64 -5.28 -6.93 2.17
C PHE A 64 -6.41 -6.01 2.63
N ARG A 65 -7.61 -6.53 2.97
CA ARG A 65 -8.69 -5.71 3.53
C ARG A 65 -8.24 -5.01 4.81
N LYS A 66 -7.59 -5.75 5.73
CA LYS A 66 -7.04 -5.19 6.97
C LYS A 66 -6.07 -4.05 6.68
N TYR A 67 -5.17 -4.22 5.71
CA TYR A 67 -4.21 -3.18 5.33
C TYR A 67 -4.83 -1.99 4.59
N GLN A 68 -5.84 -2.19 3.74
CA GLN A 68 -6.56 -1.10 3.08
C GLN A 68 -7.24 -0.18 4.08
N HIS A 69 -7.91 -0.74 5.10
CA HIS A 69 -8.52 0.06 6.17
C HIS A 69 -7.47 0.89 6.93
N LEU A 70 -6.30 0.30 7.23
CA LEU A 70 -5.20 0.99 7.92
C LEU A 70 -4.59 2.13 7.08
N GLN A 71 -4.31 1.89 5.79
CA GLN A 71 -3.78 2.93 4.90
C GLN A 71 -4.76 4.08 4.68
N THR A 72 -6.06 3.75 4.58
CA THR A 72 -7.14 4.71 4.43
C THR A 72 -7.24 5.60 5.67
N ALA A 73 -7.26 5.00 6.87
CA ALA A 73 -7.27 5.73 8.14
C ALA A 73 -6.05 6.66 8.29
N HIS A 74 -4.85 6.16 7.98
CA HIS A 74 -3.63 6.96 8.02
C HIS A 74 -3.67 8.15 7.03
N LYS A 75 -4.18 7.93 5.81
CA LYS A 75 -4.36 8.99 4.81
C LYS A 75 -5.37 10.06 5.25
N TYR A 76 -6.47 9.67 5.90
CA TYR A 76 -7.46 10.61 6.42
C TYR A 76 -6.94 11.39 7.64
N LEU A 77 -6.24 10.72 8.57
CA LEU A 77 -5.60 11.39 9.70
C LEU A 77 -4.56 12.42 9.24
N LEU A 78 -3.70 12.07 8.28
CA LEU A 78 -2.73 13.01 7.72
C LEU A 78 -3.41 14.17 6.97
N LYS A 79 -4.47 13.91 6.21
CA LYS A 79 -5.24 14.98 5.53
C LYS A 79 -5.92 15.92 6.51
N SER A 80 -6.52 15.40 7.58
CA SER A 80 -7.16 16.20 8.63
C SER A 80 -6.15 17.06 9.37
N PHE A 81 -4.98 16.50 9.71
CA PHE A 81 -3.90 17.22 10.35
C PHE A 81 -3.33 18.34 9.45
N LEU A 82 -3.11 18.03 8.17
CA LEU A 82 -2.64 19.02 7.20
C LEU A 82 -3.66 20.12 6.94
N SER A 83 -4.96 19.81 6.79
CA SER A 83 -5.98 20.84 6.58
C SER A 83 -6.13 21.76 7.78
N PHE A 84 -6.05 21.22 9.00
CA PHE A 84 -6.07 22.00 10.23
C PHE A 84 -4.85 22.94 10.31
N SER A 85 -3.64 22.44 10.05
CA SER A 85 -2.42 23.28 10.02
C SER A 85 -2.43 24.34 8.92
N LEU A 86 -3.08 24.05 7.78
CA LEU A 86 -3.20 24.99 6.66
C LEU A 86 -4.23 26.07 6.99
N LEU A 87 -5.32 25.73 7.67
CA LEU A 87 -6.33 26.67 8.15
C LEU A 87 -5.77 27.64 9.19
N GLU A 88 -4.98 27.16 10.16
CA GLU A 88 -4.30 28.05 11.12
C GLU A 88 -3.33 29.02 10.42
N ARG A 89 -2.58 28.53 9.42
CA ARG A 89 -1.71 29.39 8.60
C ARG A 89 -2.50 30.42 7.78
N LEU A 90 -3.63 30.03 7.20
CA LEU A 90 -4.48 30.96 6.42
C LEU A 90 -5.12 32.02 7.32
N LEU A 91 -5.61 31.66 8.50
CA LEU A 91 -6.19 32.60 9.46
C LEU A 91 -5.16 33.63 9.95
N SER A 92 -3.89 33.25 10.07
CA SER A 92 -2.80 34.19 10.43
C SER A 92 -2.47 35.22 9.34
N VAL A 93 -2.81 34.95 8.08
CA VAL A 93 -2.51 35.82 6.93
C VAL A 93 -3.64 36.79 6.60
N VAL A 94 -4.88 36.44 6.97
CA VAL A 94 -6.08 37.26 6.73
C VAL A 94 -6.31 38.29 7.84
N TRP A 95 -5.52 38.26 8.92
CA TRP A 95 -5.58 39.19 10.04
C TRP A 95 -4.43 40.21 10.00
N PHE A 96 -4.37 41.00 8.92
CA PHE A 96 -3.59 42.24 8.78
C PHE A 96 -4.32 43.19 7.82
#